data_AF-A0AA40A3U7-F1
#
_entry.id   AF-A0AA40A3U7-F1
#
_cell.length_a   1.000
_cell.length_b   1.000
_cell.length_c   1.000
_cell.angle_alpha   90.00
_cell.angle_beta   90.00
_cell.angle_gamma   90.00
#
_symmetry.space_group_name_H-M   'P 1'
#
loop_
_entity.id
_entity.type
_entity.pdbx_description
1 polymer ?
#
loop_
_entity_poly.entity_id
_entity_poly.type
_entity_poly.pdbx_seq_one_letter_code
_entity_poly.pdbx_strand_id
1 'polypeptide(L)'
;MPVELRKRKAPAPPPEPPAKKATTAKKAAAPKKTAATKVAEAVKETVTKVAEAATFTNGAAPASDKPSVGDVISLEGFGGEVTFQTGDFTTLAALVEKSKKGVVLFTYPKASTPGCTRQVCLFRDEYTSLATDSGFDIYGLSTDSIRANTTFKEKQKLPYELLCDPRASLISAIGLKKAPKGTARGVFVVDKSGKVLAAQAGSPEGTVKVVREVVEGLGGDKGEEKKNGEVEEKKEEEEVVTEEKKEEAVAAVEEKKEEEEKEEEKKE
;
A
#
# COMPACT_ATOMS: atom_id res chain seq x y z
N MET A 1 -56.57 46.18 6.09
CA MET A 1 -56.22 44.98 6.87
C MET A 1 -54.71 44.97 7.09
N PRO A 2 -54.19 45.39 8.25
CA PRO A 2 -52.75 45.34 8.52
C PRO A 2 -52.29 43.91 8.81
N VAL A 3 -51.13 43.52 8.28
CA VAL A 3 -50.54 42.17 8.42
C VAL A 3 -49.77 42.10 9.73
N GLU A 4 -50.21 41.27 10.67
CA GLU A 4 -49.55 41.04 11.95
C GLU A 4 -48.23 40.27 11.78
N LEU A 5 -47.12 40.90 12.18
CA LEU A 5 -45.80 40.29 12.27
C LEU A 5 -45.76 39.32 13.46
N ARG A 6 -45.71 38.01 13.17
CA ARG A 6 -45.49 36.95 14.17
C ARG A 6 -44.15 37.14 14.87
N LYS A 7 -44.20 37.47 16.16
CA LYS A 7 -43.03 37.46 17.07
C LYS A 7 -42.50 36.03 17.20
N ARG A 8 -41.26 35.78 16.74
CA ARG A 8 -40.53 34.54 17.04
C ARG A 8 -40.02 34.58 18.47
N LYS A 9 -40.24 33.51 19.22
CA LYS A 9 -39.72 33.31 20.59
C LYS A 9 -38.24 32.94 20.52
N ALA A 10 -37.39 33.69 21.22
CA ALA A 10 -35.96 33.42 21.31
C ALA A 10 -35.70 32.14 22.14
N PRO A 11 -34.73 31.28 21.76
CA PRO A 11 -34.31 30.15 22.58
C PRO A 11 -33.52 30.62 23.81
N ALA A 12 -33.66 29.88 24.92
CA ALA A 12 -33.04 30.19 26.21
C ALA A 12 -31.50 30.10 26.17
N PRO A 13 -30.78 30.91 26.96
CA PRO A 13 -29.32 30.86 27.04
C PRO A 13 -28.82 29.59 27.76
N PRO A 14 -27.67 29.03 27.36
CA PRO A 14 -27.08 27.85 27.99
C PRO A 14 -26.52 28.17 29.40
N PRO A 15 -26.50 27.19 30.33
CA PRO A 15 -26.05 27.39 31.71
C PRO A 15 -24.54 27.58 31.82
N GLU A 16 -24.13 28.49 32.72
CA GLU A 16 -22.74 28.87 32.98
C GLU A 16 -21.91 27.75 33.64
N PRO A 17 -20.59 27.64 33.35
CA PRO A 17 -19.71 26.66 33.98
C PRO A 17 -19.29 27.08 35.40
N PRO A 18 -19.20 26.15 36.38
CA PRO A 18 -18.83 26.50 37.75
C PRO A 18 -17.33 26.84 37.88
N ALA A 19 -17.08 27.93 38.62
CA ALA A 19 -15.77 28.52 38.87
C ALA A 19 -14.87 27.69 39.80
N LYS A 20 -13.56 27.73 39.51
CA LYS A 20 -12.47 27.22 40.37
C LYS A 20 -12.29 28.11 41.60
N LYS A 21 -12.02 27.51 42.77
CA LYS A 21 -11.31 28.17 43.87
C LYS A 21 -10.46 27.18 44.66
N ALA A 22 -9.19 27.54 44.85
CA ALA A 22 -8.20 26.86 45.69
C ALA A 22 -8.18 27.47 47.10
N THR A 23 -7.88 26.66 48.15
CA THR A 23 -7.03 27.01 49.32
C THR A 23 -6.95 25.89 50.39
N THR A 24 -5.71 25.40 50.63
CA THR A 24 -4.99 25.11 51.91
C THR A 24 -5.58 24.30 53.10
N ALA A 25 -4.89 23.19 53.40
CA ALA A 25 -4.21 22.78 54.66
C ALA A 25 -4.93 22.15 55.90
N LYS A 26 -4.56 20.87 56.14
CA LYS A 26 -3.99 20.24 57.37
C LYS A 26 -4.88 19.46 58.41
N LYS A 27 -4.48 18.17 58.55
CA LYS A 27 -4.38 17.24 59.72
C LYS A 27 -5.62 16.50 60.31
N ALA A 28 -5.47 15.17 60.29
CA ALA A 28 -5.49 14.21 61.42
C ALA A 28 -6.62 13.16 61.48
N ALA A 29 -6.19 11.94 61.83
CA ALA A 29 -6.90 10.79 62.41
C ALA A 29 -7.63 9.80 61.48
N ALA A 30 -6.98 8.64 61.26
CA ALA A 30 -7.59 7.32 61.02
C ALA A 30 -8.12 6.74 62.36
N PRO A 31 -8.76 5.54 62.45
CA PRO A 31 -9.10 4.56 61.40
C PRO A 31 -10.54 3.98 61.48
N LYS A 32 -11.05 3.37 60.40
CA LYS A 32 -11.62 2.00 60.38
C LYS A 32 -12.14 1.60 58.98
N LYS A 33 -11.90 0.32 58.69
CA LYS A 33 -12.13 -0.46 57.47
C LYS A 33 -13.62 -0.61 57.16
N THR A 34 -14.02 -0.57 55.88
CA THR A 34 -14.59 -1.72 55.14
C THR A 34 -14.91 -1.40 53.67
N ALA A 35 -14.41 -2.26 52.78
CA ALA A 35 -14.97 -2.72 51.50
C ALA A 35 -15.32 -1.71 50.38
N ALA A 36 -14.45 -1.61 49.36
CA ALA A 36 -14.75 -1.87 47.94
C ALA A 36 -13.66 -1.28 47.01
N THR A 37 -12.57 -2.00 46.78
CA THR A 37 -11.70 -1.75 45.60
C THR A 37 -10.97 -3.05 45.26
N LYS A 38 -11.42 -3.74 44.21
CA LYS A 38 -10.74 -4.91 43.63
C LYS A 38 -10.93 -4.91 42.12
N VAL A 39 -10.42 -3.89 41.42
CA VAL A 39 -10.11 -3.94 39.98
C VAL A 39 -9.04 -2.88 39.65
N ALA A 40 -7.88 -2.91 40.31
CA ALA A 40 -6.75 -2.03 39.97
C ALA A 40 -5.43 -2.56 40.55
N GLU A 41 -5.17 -3.86 40.47
CA GLU A 41 -3.88 -4.43 40.90
C GLU A 41 -3.52 -5.73 40.17
N ALA A 42 -3.87 -5.81 38.87
CA ALA A 42 -3.53 -6.95 38.00
C ALA A 42 -3.04 -6.49 36.62
N VAL A 43 -2.40 -5.31 36.54
CA VAL A 43 -1.77 -4.79 35.31
C VAL A 43 -0.35 -4.28 35.57
N LYS A 44 0.19 -4.41 36.80
CA LYS A 44 1.53 -3.90 37.14
C LYS A 44 2.56 -4.98 37.49
N GLU A 45 2.18 -6.26 37.52
CA GLU A 45 3.08 -7.37 37.85
C GLU A 45 3.31 -8.35 36.67
N THR A 46 2.93 -7.95 35.45
CA THR A 46 3.25 -8.69 34.20
C THR A 46 4.17 -7.87 33.28
N VAL A 47 4.78 -6.79 33.80
CA VAL A 47 5.75 -5.94 33.08
C VAL A 47 7.20 -6.22 33.53
N THR A 48 7.42 -7.15 34.46
CA THR A 48 8.75 -7.56 34.95
C THR A 48 9.05 -9.04 34.71
N LYS A 49 8.62 -9.57 33.55
CA LYS A 49 9.11 -10.85 33.03
C LYS A 49 9.09 -10.95 31.49
N VAL A 50 9.45 -9.86 30.81
CA VAL A 50 10.01 -9.89 29.43
C VAL A 50 11.20 -8.92 29.38
N ALA A 51 12.02 -8.98 30.42
CA ALA A 51 13.26 -8.23 30.56
C ALA A 51 14.40 -9.19 30.95
N GLU A 52 14.40 -10.41 30.41
CA GLU A 52 15.54 -11.34 30.50
C GLU A 52 15.44 -12.43 29.42
N ALA A 53 15.36 -11.99 28.16
CA ALA A 53 15.81 -12.76 26.99
C ALA A 53 16.24 -11.78 25.88
N ALA A 54 16.61 -10.56 26.26
CA ALA A 54 17.15 -9.54 25.37
C ALA A 54 18.68 -9.69 25.34
N THR A 55 19.16 -10.81 24.79
CA THR A 55 20.41 -10.77 24.04
C THR A 55 20.09 -10.10 22.72
N PHE A 56 19.90 -8.78 22.78
CA PHE A 56 19.94 -7.90 21.62
C PHE A 56 21.41 -7.91 21.14
N THR A 57 21.80 -8.93 20.39
CA THR A 57 22.92 -8.79 19.47
C THR A 57 22.41 -7.89 18.37
N ASN A 58 22.60 -6.60 18.61
CA ASN A 58 22.55 -5.54 17.63
C ASN A 58 23.49 -5.95 16.50
N GLY A 59 22.96 -6.65 15.49
CA GLY A 59 23.55 -6.74 14.18
C GLY A 59 23.52 -5.34 13.62
N ALA A 60 24.55 -4.56 13.94
CA ALA A 60 24.86 -3.33 13.25
C ALA A 60 24.86 -3.66 11.75
N ALA A 61 23.90 -3.08 11.03
CA ALA A 61 23.94 -3.07 9.57
C ALA A 61 25.35 -2.59 9.16
N PRO A 62 26.07 -3.33 8.30
CA PRO A 62 27.31 -2.82 7.77
C PRO A 62 27.01 -1.52 7.03
N ALA A 63 27.91 -0.56 7.21
CA ALA A 63 27.76 0.81 6.76
C ALA A 63 27.52 0.89 5.24
N SER A 64 26.43 1.57 4.88
CA SER A 64 26.42 2.69 3.92
C SER A 64 26.93 2.46 2.49
N ASP A 65 26.64 1.33 1.86
CA ASP A 65 26.50 1.31 0.41
C ASP A 65 25.04 1.02 0.08
N LYS A 66 24.35 2.06 -0.41
CA LYS A 66 22.99 1.92 -0.90
C LYS A 66 23.02 0.84 -2.00
N PRO A 67 22.20 -0.22 -1.91
CA PRO A 67 22.23 -1.30 -2.88
C PRO A 67 21.97 -0.74 -4.28
N SER A 68 22.86 -1.06 -5.22
CA SER A 68 22.72 -0.69 -6.62
C SER A 68 22.13 -1.86 -7.43
N VAL A 69 21.61 -1.55 -8.62
CA VAL A 69 21.01 -2.57 -9.48
C VAL A 69 22.12 -3.52 -9.96
N GLY A 70 21.95 -4.80 -9.69
CA GLY A 70 22.88 -5.86 -10.05
C GLY A 70 23.69 -6.42 -8.88
N ASP A 71 23.75 -5.71 -7.75
CA ASP A 71 24.46 -6.14 -6.55
C ASP A 71 23.78 -7.34 -5.88
N VAL A 72 24.58 -8.20 -5.26
CA VAL A 72 24.07 -9.32 -4.44
C VAL A 72 24.20 -8.91 -2.97
N ILE A 73 23.06 -8.77 -2.29
CA ILE A 73 23.01 -8.42 -0.86
C ILE A 73 23.01 -9.68 0.00
N SER A 74 23.72 -9.64 1.12
CA SER A 74 23.62 -10.67 2.16
C SER A 74 22.26 -10.55 2.84
N LEU A 75 21.35 -11.50 2.59
CA LEU A 75 19.98 -11.46 3.10
C LEU A 75 19.90 -11.58 4.63
N GLU A 76 20.88 -12.26 5.24
CA GLU A 76 20.98 -12.46 6.68
C GLU A 76 21.25 -11.14 7.41
N GLY A 77 20.32 -10.72 8.27
CA GLY A 77 20.44 -9.49 9.05
C GLY A 77 20.23 -8.19 8.28
N PHE A 78 20.01 -8.24 6.96
CA PHE A 78 19.78 -7.04 6.15
C PHE A 78 18.49 -6.33 6.56
N GLY A 79 18.62 -5.06 6.94
CA GLY A 79 17.48 -4.22 7.31
C GLY A 79 16.79 -4.57 8.64
N GLY A 80 17.31 -5.55 9.38
CA GLY A 80 16.77 -5.99 10.67
C GLY A 80 15.38 -6.61 10.58
N GLU A 81 14.66 -6.56 11.70
CA GLU A 81 13.31 -7.12 11.83
C GLU A 81 12.25 -6.06 11.50
N VAL A 82 11.25 -6.48 10.73
CA VAL A 82 10.05 -5.70 10.42
C VAL A 82 8.82 -6.48 10.87
N THR A 83 7.69 -5.78 11.00
CA THR A 83 6.44 -6.37 11.48
C THR A 83 5.38 -6.32 10.41
N PHE A 84 4.62 -7.38 10.23
CA PHE A 84 3.43 -7.36 9.39
C PHE A 84 2.33 -6.51 10.03
N GLN A 85 1.39 -6.06 9.21
CA GLN A 85 0.16 -5.41 9.69
C GLN A 85 -0.74 -6.33 10.54
N THR A 86 -0.44 -7.63 10.59
CA THR A 86 -1.10 -8.63 11.47
C THR A 86 -0.47 -8.67 12.87
N GLY A 87 0.76 -8.19 13.03
CA GLY A 87 1.54 -8.22 14.28
C GLY A 87 2.68 -9.23 14.30
N ASP A 88 2.82 -10.07 13.26
CA ASP A 88 3.89 -11.05 13.17
C ASP A 88 5.23 -10.41 12.76
N PHE A 89 6.33 -10.90 13.31
CA PHE A 89 7.67 -10.43 12.95
C PHE A 89 8.23 -11.18 11.74
N THR A 90 8.99 -10.49 10.91
CA THR A 90 9.66 -11.06 9.74
C THR A 90 10.95 -10.32 9.39
N THR A 91 11.75 -10.92 8.54
CA THR A 91 13.00 -10.37 8.01
C THR A 91 13.00 -10.48 6.50
N LEU A 92 13.83 -9.70 5.82
CA LEU A 92 13.94 -9.77 4.36
C LEU A 92 14.33 -11.18 3.88
N ALA A 93 15.23 -11.87 4.58
CA ALA A 93 15.57 -13.27 4.31
C ALA A 93 14.34 -14.20 4.35
N ALA A 94 13.51 -14.09 5.39
CA ALA A 94 12.32 -14.93 5.53
C ALA A 94 11.26 -14.65 4.45
N LEU A 95 11.15 -13.40 3.98
CA LEU A 95 10.27 -13.05 2.87
C LEU A 95 10.77 -13.68 1.56
N VAL A 96 12.07 -13.57 1.28
CA VAL A 96 12.68 -14.13 0.07
C VAL A 96 12.59 -15.65 0.07
N GLU A 97 12.78 -16.31 1.20
CA GLU A 97 12.68 -17.77 1.34
C GLU A 97 11.26 -18.29 1.05
N LYS A 98 10.22 -17.57 1.52
CA LYS A 98 8.82 -17.91 1.26
C LYS A 98 8.40 -17.69 -0.20
N SER A 99 9.07 -16.76 -0.87
CA SER A 99 8.76 -16.40 -2.25
C SER A 99 9.22 -17.45 -3.27
N LYS A 100 8.52 -17.49 -4.42
CA LYS A 100 8.88 -18.39 -5.52
C LYS A 100 10.08 -17.86 -6.30
N LYS A 101 9.99 -16.62 -6.78
CA LYS A 101 11.05 -15.99 -7.59
C LYS A 101 11.82 -14.88 -6.87
N GLY A 102 11.15 -14.17 -5.96
CA GLY A 102 11.73 -13.03 -5.26
C GLY A 102 10.67 -12.14 -4.65
N VAL A 103 11.12 -11.00 -4.14
CA VAL A 103 10.30 -10.07 -3.36
C VAL A 103 10.37 -8.67 -3.95
N VAL A 104 9.21 -8.05 -4.09
CA VAL A 104 9.02 -6.65 -4.45
C VAL A 104 8.60 -5.88 -3.21
N LEU A 105 9.44 -4.94 -2.78
CA LEU A 105 9.16 -4.01 -1.69
C LEU A 105 8.95 -2.62 -2.27
N PHE A 106 7.72 -2.10 -2.23
CA PHE A 106 7.48 -0.71 -2.55
C PHE A 106 7.34 0.12 -1.26
N THR A 107 7.99 1.26 -1.21
CA THR A 107 7.97 2.15 -0.05
C THR A 107 7.02 3.31 -0.27
N TYR A 108 6.35 3.73 0.81
CA TYR A 108 5.47 4.89 0.79
C TYR A 108 5.65 5.76 2.05
N PRO A 109 5.59 7.11 1.94
CA PRO A 109 5.84 8.00 3.07
C PRO A 109 4.84 7.89 4.23
N LYS A 110 3.54 7.70 3.92
CA LYS A 110 2.47 7.70 4.91
C LYS A 110 1.19 7.04 4.39
N ALA A 111 0.66 6.07 5.13
CA ALA A 111 -0.59 5.40 4.85
C ALA A 111 -1.79 6.37 4.74
N SER A 112 -2.80 6.00 3.96
CA SER A 112 -4.06 6.76 3.79
C SER A 112 -3.91 8.21 3.30
N THR A 113 -2.80 8.55 2.64
CA THR A 113 -2.62 9.86 1.98
C THR A 113 -2.84 9.73 0.47
N PRO A 114 -3.34 10.76 -0.25
CA PRO A 114 -3.79 10.63 -1.64
C PRO A 114 -2.77 9.98 -2.59
N GLY A 115 -1.51 10.42 -2.55
CA GLY A 115 -0.46 9.82 -3.39
C GLY A 115 -0.09 8.39 -2.98
N CYS A 116 -0.12 8.05 -1.69
CA CYS A 116 0.15 6.69 -1.22
C CYS A 116 -0.99 5.74 -1.54
N THR A 117 -2.24 6.20 -1.36
CA THR A 117 -3.43 5.48 -1.80
C THR A 117 -3.36 5.18 -3.29
N ARG A 118 -3.01 6.16 -4.13
CA ARG A 118 -2.89 5.94 -5.57
C ARG A 118 -1.85 4.88 -5.93
N GLN A 119 -0.64 4.96 -5.38
CA GLN A 119 0.41 3.96 -5.64
C GLN A 119 -0.05 2.54 -5.27
N VAL A 120 -0.61 2.41 -4.08
CA VAL A 120 -1.04 1.12 -3.53
C VAL A 120 -2.22 0.55 -4.32
N CYS A 121 -3.16 1.39 -4.77
CA CYS A 121 -4.22 0.98 -5.67
C CYS A 121 -3.67 0.49 -7.02
N LEU A 122 -2.67 1.18 -7.60
CA LEU A 122 -2.05 0.72 -8.85
C LEU A 122 -1.39 -0.67 -8.69
N PHE A 123 -0.66 -0.91 -7.60
CA PHE A 123 -0.12 -2.24 -7.29
C PHE A 123 -1.21 -3.29 -7.06
N ARG A 124 -2.36 -2.90 -6.50
CA ARG A 124 -3.51 -3.81 -6.33
C ARG A 124 -4.08 -4.19 -7.68
N ASP A 125 -4.29 -3.20 -8.54
CA ASP A 125 -4.94 -3.39 -9.84
C ASP A 125 -4.06 -4.25 -10.77
N GLU A 126 -2.73 -4.20 -10.63
CA GLU A 126 -1.77 -5.03 -11.36
C GLU A 126 -1.27 -6.26 -10.58
N TYR A 127 -1.87 -6.58 -9.43
CA TYR A 127 -1.34 -7.61 -8.53
C TYR A 127 -1.26 -8.99 -9.17
N THR A 128 -2.26 -9.39 -9.96
CA THR A 128 -2.28 -10.70 -10.60
C THR A 128 -1.07 -10.87 -11.51
N SER A 129 -0.82 -9.91 -12.40
CA SER A 129 0.30 -9.96 -13.34
C SER A 129 1.65 -9.83 -12.64
N LEU A 130 1.77 -8.89 -11.69
CA LEU A 130 3.05 -8.61 -11.03
C LEU A 130 3.44 -9.61 -9.96
N ALA A 131 2.47 -10.35 -9.38
CA ALA A 131 2.74 -11.31 -8.32
C ALA A 131 2.33 -12.75 -8.66
N THR A 132 1.07 -12.96 -9.04
CA THR A 132 0.53 -14.33 -9.22
C THR A 132 1.13 -15.01 -10.45
N ASP A 133 1.18 -14.29 -11.58
CA ASP A 133 1.68 -14.83 -12.85
C ASP A 133 3.22 -14.82 -12.89
N SER A 134 3.82 -13.78 -12.33
CA SER A 134 5.27 -13.63 -12.28
C SER A 134 5.93 -14.56 -11.26
N GLY A 135 5.26 -14.88 -10.14
CA GLY A 135 5.82 -15.60 -9.00
C GLY A 135 6.63 -14.72 -8.01
N PHE A 136 6.54 -13.40 -8.12
CA PHE A 136 7.08 -12.46 -7.13
C PHE A 136 6.07 -12.20 -6.01
N ASP A 137 6.54 -12.02 -4.78
CA ASP A 137 5.69 -11.56 -3.68
C ASP A 137 5.82 -10.05 -3.50
N ILE A 138 4.67 -9.36 -3.42
CA ILE A 138 4.63 -7.90 -3.29
C ILE A 138 4.32 -7.53 -1.84
N TYR A 139 5.09 -6.60 -1.28
CA TYR A 139 4.82 -6.01 0.03
C TYR A 139 4.97 -4.49 0.00
N GLY A 140 4.05 -3.80 0.68
CA GLY A 140 4.17 -2.37 0.92
C GLY A 140 4.92 -2.09 2.21
N LEU A 141 5.91 -1.20 2.22
CA LEU A 141 6.76 -0.90 3.37
C LEU A 141 6.64 0.58 3.79
N SER A 142 6.36 0.83 5.07
CA SER A 142 6.32 2.18 5.64
C SER A 142 6.74 2.22 7.11
N THR A 143 6.94 3.43 7.64
CA THR A 143 7.19 3.64 9.08
C THR A 143 5.91 3.79 9.90
N ASP A 144 4.74 3.52 9.30
CA ASP A 144 3.46 3.64 9.99
C ASP A 144 3.26 2.50 11.02
N SER A 145 2.31 2.69 11.93
CA SER A 145 1.98 1.67 12.93
C SER A 145 1.15 0.54 12.31
N ILE A 146 1.16 -0.63 12.98
CA ILE A 146 0.33 -1.79 12.64
C ILE A 146 -1.12 -1.35 12.39
N ARG A 147 -1.73 -0.65 13.36
CA ARG A 147 -3.12 -0.16 13.25
C ARG A 147 -3.37 0.68 12.00
N ALA A 148 -2.45 1.58 11.65
CA ALA A 148 -2.60 2.44 10.48
C ALA A 148 -2.56 1.61 9.18
N ASN A 149 -1.63 0.66 9.09
CA ASN A 149 -1.50 -0.23 7.94
C ASN A 149 -2.65 -1.24 7.84
N THR A 150 -3.14 -1.79 8.95
CA THR A 150 -4.33 -2.66 8.97
C THR A 150 -5.55 -1.93 8.41
N THR A 151 -5.85 -0.74 8.96
CA THR A 151 -6.98 0.07 8.47
C THR A 151 -6.80 0.48 7.00
N PHE A 152 -5.57 0.75 6.57
CA PHE A 152 -5.30 1.13 5.19
C PHE A 152 -5.49 -0.05 4.22
N LYS A 153 -5.01 -1.25 4.58
CA LYS A 153 -5.23 -2.48 3.83
C LYS A 153 -6.71 -2.81 3.68
N GLU A 154 -7.47 -2.72 4.76
CA GLU A 154 -8.92 -2.97 4.75
C GLU A 154 -9.66 -1.98 3.87
N LYS A 155 -9.40 -0.66 4.04
CA LYS A 155 -10.07 0.40 3.29
C LYS A 155 -9.83 0.29 1.78
N GLN A 156 -8.63 -0.10 1.37
CA GLN A 156 -8.26 -0.19 -0.03
C GLN A 156 -8.41 -1.60 -0.63
N LYS A 157 -8.81 -2.58 0.20
CA LYS A 157 -8.99 -4.00 -0.16
C LYS A 157 -7.75 -4.58 -0.83
N LEU A 158 -6.61 -4.45 -0.17
CA LEU A 158 -5.33 -4.87 -0.76
C LEU A 158 -5.15 -6.39 -0.68
N PRO A 159 -4.77 -7.05 -1.78
CA PRO A 159 -4.57 -8.51 -1.83
C PRO A 159 -3.22 -8.94 -1.22
N TYR A 160 -2.31 -7.99 -1.00
CA TYR A 160 -0.98 -8.23 -0.44
C TYR A 160 -0.84 -7.66 0.97
N GLU A 161 0.29 -7.97 1.62
CA GLU A 161 0.59 -7.55 2.99
C GLU A 161 1.39 -6.24 3.05
N LEU A 162 1.30 -5.56 4.19
CA LEU A 162 1.96 -4.30 4.48
C LEU A 162 2.90 -4.47 5.67
N LEU A 163 4.18 -4.17 5.45
CA LEU A 163 5.23 -4.19 6.44
C LEU A 163 5.30 -2.83 7.15
N CYS A 164 5.39 -2.92 8.47
CA CYS A 164 5.59 -1.82 9.38
C CYS A 164 7.04 -1.86 9.85
N ASP A 165 7.79 -0.80 9.56
CA ASP A 165 9.17 -0.57 9.97
C ASP A 165 9.27 0.74 10.78
N PRO A 166 8.82 0.77 12.05
CA PRO A 166 8.82 2.00 12.85
C PRO A 166 10.22 2.58 13.10
N ARG A 167 11.26 1.74 13.01
CA ARG A 167 12.67 2.15 13.17
C ARG A 167 13.31 2.60 11.86
N ALA A 168 12.63 2.43 10.73
CA ALA A 168 13.15 2.64 9.40
C ALA A 168 14.46 1.85 9.15
N SER A 169 14.65 0.68 9.78
CA SER A 169 15.89 -0.09 9.64
C SER A 169 16.03 -0.66 8.23
N LEU A 170 14.98 -1.29 7.71
CA LEU A 170 14.95 -1.85 6.36
C LEU A 170 14.88 -0.73 5.33
N ILE A 171 14.07 0.31 5.59
CA ILE A 171 13.96 1.49 4.72
C ILE A 171 15.32 2.22 4.57
N SER A 172 16.11 2.28 5.65
CA SER A 172 17.47 2.85 5.60
C SER A 172 18.41 1.96 4.81
N ALA A 173 18.37 0.63 5.04
CA ALA A 173 19.26 -0.32 4.38
C ALA A 173 19.07 -0.35 2.85
N ILE A 174 17.84 -0.22 2.36
CA ILE A 174 17.55 -0.11 0.91
C ILE A 174 17.80 1.29 0.34
N GLY A 175 18.22 2.26 1.16
CA GLY A 175 18.54 3.62 0.72
C GLY A 175 17.34 4.46 0.28
N LEU A 176 16.15 4.16 0.82
CA LEU A 176 14.91 4.92 0.59
C LEU A 176 14.48 5.75 1.81
N LYS A 177 15.40 5.98 2.74
CA LYS A 177 15.20 6.93 3.85
C LYS A 177 15.41 8.37 3.37
N LYS A 178 14.51 9.27 3.76
CA LYS A 178 14.61 10.71 3.48
C LYS A 178 15.19 11.44 4.69
N ALA A 179 16.26 12.20 4.48
CA ALA A 179 16.84 13.09 5.50
C ALA A 179 16.02 14.39 5.61
N PRO A 180 15.85 14.98 6.82
CA PRO A 180 16.27 14.50 8.15
C PRO A 180 15.32 13.46 8.78
N LYS A 181 14.08 13.33 8.28
CA LYS A 181 13.12 12.31 8.73
C LYS A 181 12.12 11.98 7.62
N GLY A 182 11.85 10.70 7.42
CA GLY A 182 10.79 10.19 6.56
C GLY A 182 11.25 9.09 5.61
N THR A 183 10.32 8.65 4.78
CA THR A 183 10.50 7.59 3.79
C THR A 183 10.29 8.19 2.42
N ALA A 184 11.25 7.98 1.52
CA ALA A 184 11.08 8.27 0.10
C ALA A 184 10.11 7.25 -0.49
N ARG A 185 9.29 7.68 -1.45
CA ARG A 185 8.49 6.75 -2.24
C ARG A 185 9.41 6.08 -3.25
N GLY A 186 9.37 4.76 -3.34
CA GLY A 186 10.23 4.03 -4.25
C GLY A 186 9.89 2.55 -4.31
N VAL A 187 10.76 1.81 -4.98
CA VAL A 187 10.67 0.36 -5.10
C VAL A 187 12.04 -0.28 -4.96
N PHE A 188 12.04 -1.46 -4.38
CA PHE A 188 13.18 -2.32 -4.20
C PHE A 188 12.75 -3.74 -4.59
N VAL A 189 13.43 -4.34 -5.56
CA VAL A 189 13.12 -5.69 -6.04
C VAL A 189 14.36 -6.55 -5.87
N VAL A 190 14.19 -7.70 -5.25
CA VAL A 190 15.26 -8.67 -4.98
C VAL A 190 14.83 -10.05 -5.44
N ASP A 191 15.75 -10.80 -6.05
CA ASP A 191 15.50 -12.19 -6.45
C ASP A 191 15.74 -13.17 -5.29
N LYS A 192 15.51 -14.46 -5.55
CA LYS A 192 15.74 -15.54 -4.57
C LYS A 192 17.19 -15.72 -4.14
N SER A 193 18.14 -15.28 -4.97
CA SER A 193 19.58 -15.33 -4.70
C SER A 193 20.09 -14.10 -3.94
N GLY A 194 19.23 -13.11 -3.69
CA GLY A 194 19.59 -11.85 -3.06
C GLY A 194 20.17 -10.80 -4.03
N LYS A 195 20.03 -11.01 -5.34
CA LYS A 195 20.40 -10.02 -6.36
C LYS A 195 19.36 -8.91 -6.40
N VAL A 196 19.82 -7.66 -6.38
CA VAL A 196 18.97 -6.48 -6.49
C VAL A 196 18.67 -6.21 -7.96
N LEU A 197 17.40 -6.31 -8.32
CA LEU A 197 16.92 -6.13 -9.69
C LEU A 197 16.48 -4.69 -9.97
N ALA A 198 15.96 -4.01 -8.95
CA ALA A 198 15.64 -2.58 -9.01
C ALA A 198 15.74 -1.96 -7.61
N ALA A 199 16.25 -0.75 -7.51
CA ALA A 199 16.32 0.01 -6.26
C ALA A 199 16.28 1.51 -6.55
N GLN A 200 15.09 2.10 -6.66
CA GLN A 200 14.95 3.52 -6.99
C GLN A 200 13.73 4.20 -6.38
N ALA A 201 13.87 5.50 -6.14
CA ALA A 201 12.77 6.37 -5.75
C ALA A 201 11.94 6.75 -6.98
N GLY A 202 10.64 7.00 -6.80
CA GLY A 202 9.75 7.29 -7.94
C GLY A 202 8.38 7.84 -7.55
N SER A 203 7.60 8.21 -8.57
CA SER A 203 6.19 8.57 -8.45
C SER A 203 5.32 7.31 -8.24
N PRO A 204 4.04 7.45 -7.86
CA PRO A 204 3.12 6.31 -7.75
C PRO A 204 3.13 5.40 -8.98
N GLU A 205 2.99 5.98 -10.16
CA GLU A 205 2.97 5.26 -11.44
C GLU A 205 4.37 4.73 -11.81
N GLY A 206 5.40 5.55 -11.59
CA GLY A 206 6.78 5.17 -11.91
C GLY A 206 7.23 3.93 -11.17
N THR A 207 6.84 3.78 -9.89
CA THR A 207 7.21 2.58 -9.13
C THR A 207 6.60 1.30 -9.67
N VAL A 208 5.36 1.35 -10.18
CA VAL A 208 4.69 0.18 -10.76
C VAL A 208 5.31 -0.17 -12.10
N LYS A 209 5.58 0.83 -12.93
CA LYS A 209 6.23 0.66 -14.23
C LYS A 209 7.58 -0.07 -14.11
N VAL A 210 8.40 0.33 -13.14
CA VAL A 210 9.71 -0.29 -12.90
C VAL A 210 9.58 -1.77 -12.52
N VAL A 211 8.61 -2.11 -11.68
CA VAL A 211 8.38 -3.52 -11.30
C VAL A 211 7.90 -4.32 -12.50
N ARG A 212 7.01 -3.74 -13.31
CA ARG A 212 6.55 -4.35 -14.55
C ARG A 212 7.71 -4.67 -15.49
N GLU A 213 8.58 -3.69 -15.75
CA GLU A 213 9.76 -3.85 -16.61
C GLU A 213 10.69 -4.95 -16.08
N VAL A 214 10.90 -5.03 -14.76
CA VAL A 214 11.72 -6.10 -14.15
C VAL A 214 11.06 -7.48 -14.28
N VAL A 215 9.75 -7.56 -14.04
CA VAL A 215 8.99 -8.82 -14.13
C VAL A 215 8.95 -9.33 -15.57
N GLU A 216 8.70 -8.45 -16.54
CA GLU A 216 8.70 -8.76 -17.98
C GLU A 216 10.09 -9.16 -18.46
N GLY A 217 11.13 -8.43 -18.05
CA GLY A 217 12.52 -8.73 -18.40
C GLY A 217 13.03 -10.09 -17.88
N LEU A 218 12.47 -10.58 -16.76
CA LEU A 218 12.78 -11.91 -16.20
C LEU A 218 11.88 -13.02 -16.74
N GLY A 219 10.75 -12.68 -17.35
CA GLY A 219 9.89 -13.64 -18.06
C GLY A 219 10.50 -14.12 -19.38
N GLY A 220 11.54 -13.45 -19.87
CA GLY A 220 12.26 -13.75 -21.09
C GLY A 220 13.46 -14.66 -20.92
N ASP A 221 13.30 -15.87 -20.35
CA ASP A 221 14.29 -16.96 -20.52
C ASP A 221 14.25 -17.47 -21.97
N LYS A 222 14.69 -16.60 -22.88
CA LYS A 222 15.19 -16.85 -24.22
C LYS A 222 16.16 -15.71 -24.53
N GLY A 223 17.45 -16.03 -24.45
CA GLY A 223 18.48 -15.37 -25.24
C GLY A 223 18.79 -13.93 -24.86
N GLU A 224 19.97 -13.77 -24.28
CA GLU A 224 20.75 -12.55 -24.37
C GLU A 224 20.85 -12.09 -25.85
N GLU A 225 20.20 -10.99 -26.23
CA GLU A 225 20.66 -10.17 -27.35
C GLU A 225 20.36 -8.69 -27.08
N LYS A 226 21.43 -7.90 -26.99
CA LYS A 226 21.39 -6.44 -26.99
C LYS A 226 20.70 -5.94 -28.25
N LYS A 227 19.84 -4.92 -28.12
CA LYS A 227 19.96 -3.75 -29.01
C LYS A 227 19.38 -2.48 -28.42
N ASN A 228 20.28 -1.53 -28.22
CA ASN A 228 20.00 -0.10 -28.26
C ASN A 228 19.73 0.29 -29.72
N GLY A 229 18.78 1.19 -29.97
CA GLY A 229 18.48 1.77 -31.29
C GLY A 229 16.96 1.81 -31.51
N GLU A 230 16.29 2.88 -31.09
CA GLU A 230 16.04 4.09 -31.88
C GLU A 230 14.75 3.97 -32.71
N VAL A 231 13.76 4.75 -32.27
CA VAL A 231 12.77 5.51 -33.05
C VAL A 231 12.45 4.99 -34.46
N GLU A 232 11.23 4.46 -34.63
CA GLU A 232 10.27 4.71 -35.72
C GLU A 232 9.40 3.47 -35.90
N GLU A 233 8.16 3.52 -35.45
CA GLU A 233 7.01 3.15 -36.28
C GLU A 233 5.72 3.55 -35.54
N LYS A 234 5.29 4.78 -35.78
CA LYS A 234 3.87 5.02 -35.96
C LYS A 234 3.47 4.33 -37.26
N LYS A 235 2.26 3.74 -37.26
CA LYS A 235 1.36 3.53 -38.41
C LYS A 235 1.03 2.05 -38.71
N GLU A 236 0.37 1.39 -37.77
CA GLU A 236 -0.44 0.19 -38.06
C GLU A 236 -1.81 0.19 -37.33
N GLU A 237 -2.26 1.33 -36.79
CA GLU A 237 -3.60 1.48 -36.19
C GLU A 237 -4.66 2.09 -37.14
N GLU A 238 -4.36 2.22 -38.44
CA GLU A 238 -5.27 2.86 -39.42
C GLU A 238 -5.69 1.92 -40.58
N GLU A 239 -5.70 0.60 -40.39
CA GLU A 239 -6.18 -0.33 -41.44
C GLU A 239 -7.19 -1.39 -40.96
N VAL A 240 -7.48 -1.47 -39.65
CA VAL A 240 -8.46 -2.46 -39.12
C VAL A 240 -9.88 -1.87 -38.97
N VAL A 241 -10.04 -0.54 -39.04
CA VAL A 241 -11.35 0.13 -38.85
C VAL A 241 -12.18 0.22 -40.15
N THR A 242 -11.67 -0.27 -41.29
CA THR A 242 -12.35 -0.21 -42.59
C THR A 242 -13.05 -1.49 -43.04
N GLU A 243 -12.88 -2.62 -42.35
CA GLU A 243 -13.58 -3.86 -42.72
C GLU A 243 -14.86 -4.12 -41.91
N GLU A 244 -14.94 -3.76 -40.62
CA GLU A 244 -16.18 -3.99 -39.84
C GLU A 244 -17.36 -3.09 -40.25
N LYS A 245 -17.11 -1.97 -40.93
CA LYS A 245 -18.18 -1.07 -41.40
C LYS A 245 -18.80 -1.49 -42.74
N LYS A 246 -18.26 -2.52 -43.38
CA LYS A 246 -18.75 -3.02 -44.68
C LYS A 246 -19.70 -4.21 -44.52
N GLU A 247 -19.64 -4.96 -43.42
CA GLU A 247 -20.54 -6.11 -43.18
C GLU A 247 -21.90 -5.70 -42.58
N GLU A 248 -21.97 -4.63 -41.78
CA GLU A 248 -23.24 -4.15 -41.23
C GLU A 248 -24.13 -3.43 -42.27
N ALA A 249 -23.54 -2.95 -43.38
CA ALA A 249 -24.27 -2.26 -44.44
C ALA A 249 -24.91 -3.20 -45.48
N VAL A 250 -24.46 -4.46 -45.59
CA VAL A 250 -25.06 -5.45 -46.52
C VAL A 250 -26.26 -6.16 -45.91
N ALA A 251 -26.25 -6.40 -44.59
CA ALA A 251 -27.38 -7.02 -43.89
C ALA A 251 -28.65 -6.14 -43.89
N ALA A 252 -28.49 -4.81 -43.83
CA ALA A 252 -29.62 -3.87 -43.80
C ALA A 252 -30.30 -3.63 -45.17
N VAL A 253 -29.70 -4.11 -46.27
CA VAL A 253 -30.23 -3.92 -47.64
C VAL A 253 -31.02 -5.16 -48.10
N GLU A 254 -30.73 -6.36 -47.57
CA GLU A 254 -31.50 -7.56 -47.90
C GLU A 254 -32.86 -7.61 -47.18
N GLU A 255 -32.96 -7.12 -45.94
CA GLU A 255 -34.22 -7.15 -45.18
C GLU A 255 -35.28 -6.16 -45.69
N LYS A 256 -34.89 -5.16 -46.50
CA LYS A 256 -35.83 -4.22 -47.15
C LYS A 256 -36.36 -4.69 -48.50
N LYS A 257 -35.79 -5.75 -49.08
CA LYS A 257 -36.21 -6.25 -50.40
C LYS A 257 -37.31 -7.32 -50.31
N GLU A 258 -37.48 -7.98 -49.16
CA GLU A 258 -38.55 -8.96 -48.93
C GLU A 258 -39.88 -8.35 -48.41
N GLU A 259 -39.88 -7.10 -47.93
CA GLU A 259 -41.13 -6.40 -47.54
C GLU A 259 -41.83 -5.69 -48.72
N GLU A 260 -41.10 -5.27 -49.75
CA GLU A 260 -41.68 -4.55 -50.90
C GLU A 260 -42.33 -5.49 -51.94
N GLU A 261 -41.90 -6.77 -52.01
CA GLU A 261 -42.49 -7.78 -52.92
C GLU A 261 -43.78 -8.42 -52.35
N LYS A 262 -44.12 -8.18 -51.08
CA LYS A 262 -45.35 -8.67 -50.43
C LYS A 262 -46.52 -7.67 -50.43
N GLU A 263 -46.28 -6.41 -50.81
CA GLU A 263 -47.33 -5.38 -50.84
C GLU A 263 -47.92 -5.13 -52.24
N GLU A 264 -47.25 -5.59 -53.31
CA GLU A 264 -47.78 -5.47 -54.69
C GLU A 264 -48.67 -6.65 -55.13
N GLU A 265 -48.54 -7.84 -54.53
CA GLU A 265 -49.43 -9.00 -54.80
C GLU A 265 -50.79 -8.90 -54.06
N LYS A 266 -51.04 -7.82 -53.32
CA LYS A 266 -52.31 -7.59 -52.59
C LYS A 266 -53.17 -6.48 -53.18
N LYS A 267 -52.86 -6.03 -54.40
CA LYS A 267 -53.60 -4.97 -55.10
C LYS A 267 -54.09 -5.35 -56.50
N GLU A 268 -54.08 -6.63 -56.86
CA GLU A 268 -54.80 -7.20 -58.01
C GLU A 268 -55.98 -8.07 -57.55
#